data_AF-A0A8T4G6R8-F1
#
_entry.id   AF-A0A8T4G6R8-F1
#
_cell.length_a   1.000
_cell.length_b   1.000
_cell.length_c   1.000
_cell.angle_alpha   90.00
_cell.angle_beta   90.00
_cell.angle_gamma   90.00
#
_symmetry.space_group_name_H-M   'P 1'
#
loop_
_entity.id
_entity.type
_entity.pdbx_description
1 polymer ?
#
loop_
_entity_poly.entity_id
_entity_poly.type
_entity_poly.pdbx_seq_one_letter_code
_entity_poly.pdbx_strand_id
1 'polypeptide(L)'
;MLALLSIIIILLGIYLVISGLREEWPEFEEEFEERREVTEEHERNERKPKREVKGGGVILIGPIPIVFGDSKYAFLSLVLAIILMLLSIALILLL
;
A
#
# COMPACT_ATOMS: atom_id res chain seq x y z
N MET A 1 28.00 21.72 -8.53
CA MET A 1 28.05 20.27 -8.88
C MET A 1 27.27 19.43 -7.89
N LEU A 2 27.56 19.49 -6.58
CA LEU A 2 26.84 18.73 -5.55
C LEU A 2 25.33 19.02 -5.51
N ALA A 3 24.91 20.29 -5.62
CA ALA A 3 23.49 20.64 -5.65
C ALA A 3 22.71 19.97 -6.80
N LEU A 4 23.34 19.81 -7.96
CA LEU A 4 22.73 19.13 -9.11
C LEU A 4 22.53 17.63 -8.81
N LEU A 5 23.52 17.00 -8.16
CA LEU A 5 23.47 15.60 -7.75
C LEU A 5 22.33 15.36 -6.74
N SER A 6 22.19 16.25 -5.75
CA SER A 6 21.10 16.19 -4.77
C SER A 6 19.72 16.29 -5.42
N ILE A 7 19.54 17.19 -6.39
CA ILE A 7 18.28 17.34 -7.11
C ILE A 7 17.93 16.06 -7.89
N ILE A 8 18.91 15.45 -8.56
CA ILE A 8 18.69 14.19 -9.29
C ILE A 8 18.27 13.06 -8.35
N ILE A 9 18.92 12.93 -7.19
CA ILE A 9 18.62 11.91 -6.20
C ILE A 9 17.22 12.12 -5.59
N ILE A 10 16.84 13.37 -5.27
CA ILE A 10 15.52 13.70 -4.73
C ILE A 10 14.42 13.38 -5.76
N LEU A 11 14.61 13.78 -7.02
CA LEU A 11 13.66 13.50 -8.09
C LEU A 11 13.49 12.00 -8.33
N LEU A 12 14.59 11.25 -8.31
CA LEU A 12 14.57 9.80 -8.43
C LEU A 12 13.82 9.14 -7.27
N GLY A 13 14.05 9.60 -6.03
CA GLY A 13 13.35 9.11 -4.85
C GLY A 13 11.85 9.38 -4.92
N ILE A 14 11.45 10.60 -5.26
CA ILE A 14 10.04 10.96 -5.44
C ILE A 14 9.40 10.12 -6.56
N TYR A 15 10.10 9.95 -7.67
CA TYR A 15 9.63 9.12 -8.78
C TYR A 15 9.41 7.66 -8.37
N LEU A 16 10.34 7.06 -7.62
CA LEU A 16 10.18 5.70 -7.11
C LEU A 16 9.00 5.57 -6.14
N VAL A 17 8.80 6.54 -5.25
CA VAL A 17 7.66 6.53 -4.31
C VAL A 17 6.33 6.56 -5.08
N ILE A 18 6.23 7.42 -6.09
CA ILE A 18 5.01 7.54 -6.92
C ILE A 18 4.81 6.28 -7.76
N SER A 19 5.86 5.74 -8.38
CA SER A 19 5.78 4.53 -9.20
C SER A 19 5.41 3.31 -8.37
N GLY A 20 6.05 3.13 -7.21
CA GLY A 20 5.77 2.02 -6.30
C GLY A 20 4.38 2.08 -5.68
N LEU A 21 3.80 3.27 -5.52
CA LEU A 21 2.39 3.42 -5.13
C LEU A 21 1.41 3.09 -6.26
N ARG A 22 1.87 3.07 -7.51
CA ARG A 22 1.04 2.87 -8.71
C ARG A 22 1.07 1.42 -9.23
N GLU A 23 1.94 0.58 -8.70
CA GLU A 23 2.03 -0.84 -9.06
C GLU A 23 0.82 -1.60 -8.46
N GLU A 24 -0.29 -1.64 -9.19
CA GLU A 24 -1.33 -2.65 -9.03
C GLU A 24 -0.78 -3.95 -9.64
N TRP A 25 -0.50 -4.96 -8.81
CA TRP A 25 0.19 -6.18 -9.21
C TRP A 25 -0.64 -6.98 -10.24
N PRO A 26 -0.18 -7.16 -11.50
CA PRO A 26 -0.92 -7.86 -12.55
C PRO A 26 -0.97 -9.38 -12.35
N GLU A 27 -0.11 -9.95 -11.50
CA GLU A 27 -0.16 -11.37 -11.14
C GLU A 27 -1.40 -11.75 -10.32
N PHE A 28 -2.12 -10.75 -9.79
CA PHE A 28 -3.43 -10.94 -9.18
C PHE A 28 -4.55 -11.03 -10.22
N GLU A 29 -4.30 -10.84 -11.52
CA GLU A 29 -5.35 -10.81 -12.57
C GLU A 29 -5.58 -12.21 -13.19
N GLU A 30 -4.52 -13.03 -13.36
CA GLU A 30 -4.64 -14.36 -14.00
C GLU A 30 -5.44 -15.37 -13.15
N GLU A 31 -5.32 -15.32 -11.82
CA GLU A 31 -6.13 -16.14 -10.90
C GLU A 31 -7.63 -15.75 -10.93
N PHE A 32 -7.97 -14.55 -11.44
CA PHE A 32 -9.34 -14.08 -11.59
C PHE A 32 -9.97 -14.45 -12.93
N GLU A 33 -9.18 -14.64 -13.99
CA GLU A 33 -9.70 -15.07 -15.30
C GLU A 33 -10.12 -16.54 -15.30
N GLU A 34 -9.35 -17.43 -14.67
CA GLU A 34 -9.73 -18.85 -14.56
C GLU A 34 -11.02 -19.05 -13.72
N ARG A 35 -11.29 -18.13 -12.79
CA ARG A 35 -12.54 -18.08 -12.02
C ARG A 35 -13.72 -17.47 -12.79
N ARG A 36 -13.46 -16.71 -13.86
CA ARG A 36 -14.50 -16.11 -14.72
C ARG A 36 -15.15 -17.15 -15.63
N GLU A 37 -14.38 -18.03 -16.27
CA GLU A 37 -14.96 -19.01 -17.21
C GLU A 37 -15.95 -19.98 -16.54
N VAL A 38 -15.69 -20.39 -15.28
CA VAL A 38 -16.61 -21.26 -14.53
C VAL A 38 -17.91 -20.52 -14.11
N THR A 39 -17.89 -19.19 -14.05
CA THR A 39 -19.01 -18.37 -13.58
C THR A 39 -19.95 -17.93 -14.73
N GLU A 40 -19.44 -17.88 -15.96
CA GLU A 40 -20.18 -17.31 -17.10
C GLU A 40 -21.43 -18.11 -17.53
N GLU A 41 -21.52 -19.41 -17.23
CA GLU A 41 -22.71 -20.19 -17.60
C GLU A 41 -23.92 -19.92 -16.67
N HIS A 42 -23.71 -19.34 -15.47
CA HIS A 42 -24.77 -19.17 -14.46
C HIS A 42 -25.36 -17.76 -14.30
N GLU A 43 -24.79 -16.70 -14.90
CA GLU A 43 -25.20 -15.32 -14.61
C GLU A 43 -25.87 -14.59 -15.79
N ARG A 44 -26.88 -15.21 -16.40
CA ARG A 44 -27.87 -14.49 -17.23
C ARG A 44 -28.83 -13.60 -16.41
N ASN A 45 -28.66 -13.49 -15.09
CA ASN A 45 -29.54 -12.70 -14.23
C ASN A 45 -28.74 -11.83 -13.24
N GLU A 46 -28.81 -10.53 -13.50
CA GLU A 46 -28.95 -9.45 -12.53
C GLU A 46 -27.93 -9.27 -11.39
N ARG A 47 -27.31 -8.07 -11.45
CA ARG A 47 -26.64 -7.29 -10.38
C ARG A 47 -25.16 -7.61 -10.18
N LYS A 48 -24.35 -6.93 -11.01
CA LYS A 48 -22.92 -6.66 -10.74
C LYS A 48 -22.73 -6.26 -9.27
N PRO A 49 -21.99 -7.03 -8.44
CA PRO A 49 -21.63 -6.58 -7.11
C PRO A 49 -20.72 -5.35 -7.27
N LYS A 50 -21.14 -4.19 -6.74
CA LYS A 50 -20.27 -3.01 -6.64
C LYS A 50 -19.05 -3.43 -5.80
N ARG A 51 -17.87 -3.44 -6.42
CA ARG A 51 -16.60 -3.72 -5.75
C ARG A 51 -16.37 -2.59 -4.73
N GLU A 52 -16.69 -2.83 -3.47
CA GLU A 52 -16.43 -1.88 -2.38
C GLU A 52 -14.92 -1.82 -2.13
N VAL A 53 -14.32 -0.65 -2.35
CA VAL A 53 -12.89 -0.46 -2.11
C VAL A 53 -12.66 -0.40 -0.60
N LYS A 54 -12.11 -1.48 -0.04
CA LYS A 54 -11.67 -1.53 1.36
C LYS A 54 -10.32 -0.84 1.49
N GLY A 55 -10.34 0.47 1.71
CA GLY A 55 -9.16 1.27 2.02
C GLY A 55 -8.81 1.26 3.52
N GLY A 56 -7.56 1.59 3.84
CA GLY A 56 -7.11 1.84 5.20
C GLY A 56 -5.66 2.33 5.25
N GLY A 57 -5.23 2.86 6.39
CA GLY A 57 -3.91 3.44 6.59
C GLY A 57 -3.65 3.83 8.05
N VAL A 58 -2.48 4.42 8.31
CA VAL A 58 -2.02 4.77 9.65
C VAL A 58 -1.55 6.21 9.71
N ILE A 59 -2.00 6.95 10.72
CA ILE A 59 -1.55 8.30 11.03
C ILE A 59 -0.72 8.23 12.31
N LEU A 60 0.49 8.80 12.27
CA LEU A 60 1.36 8.92 13.44
C LEU A 60 1.10 10.27 14.11
N ILE A 61 0.51 10.26 15.31
CA ILE A 61 0.40 11.45 16.17
C ILE A 61 1.45 11.31 17.26
N GLY A 62 2.65 11.84 16.98
CA GLY A 62 3.82 11.56 17.80
C GLY A 62 4.17 10.06 17.78
N PRO A 63 4.64 9.47 18.90
CA PRO A 63 4.96 8.04 18.97
C PRO A 63 3.71 7.16 19.09
N ILE A 64 2.50 7.69 18.88
CA ILE A 64 1.27 6.91 18.96
C ILE A 64 0.74 6.71 17.54
N PRO A 65 0.79 5.48 16.98
CA PRO A 65 0.25 5.19 15.66
C PRO A 65 -1.27 4.94 15.77
N ILE A 66 -2.06 5.61 14.93
CA ILE A 66 -3.52 5.46 14.87
C ILE A 66 -3.91 4.86 13.52
N VAL A 67 -4.54 3.69 13.54
CA VAL A 67 -4.97 2.96 12.34
C VAL A 67 -6.40 3.31 11.97
N PHE A 68 -6.65 3.47 10.68
CA PHE A 68 -7.98 3.69 10.12
C PHE A 68 -8.22 2.73 8.95
N GLY A 69 -9.47 2.35 8.76
CA GLY A 69 -9.90 1.44 7.69
C GLY A 69 -9.88 -0.04 8.09
N ASP A 70 -10.67 -0.83 7.36
CA ASP A 70 -10.89 -2.26 7.61
C ASP A 70 -10.43 -3.06 6.39
N SER A 71 -9.12 -3.12 6.21
CA SER A 71 -8.49 -3.88 5.14
C SER A 71 -7.25 -4.61 5.67
N LYS A 72 -6.88 -5.71 5.00
CA LYS A 72 -5.63 -6.42 5.28
C LYS A 72 -4.42 -5.48 5.18
N TYR A 73 -4.51 -4.48 4.30
CA TYR A 73 -3.50 -3.44 4.11
C TYR A 73 -3.42 -2.46 5.29
N ALA A 74 -4.54 -2.15 5.97
CA ALA A 74 -4.55 -1.35 7.19
C ALA A 74 -3.72 -2.01 8.30
N PHE A 75 -3.90 -3.32 8.49
CA PHE A 75 -3.10 -4.08 9.45
C PHE A 75 -1.61 -4.11 9.09
N LEU A 76 -1.29 -4.35 7.82
CA LEU A 76 0.09 -4.31 7.33
C LEU A 76 0.74 -2.94 7.58
N SER A 77 0.02 -1.85 7.31
CA SER A 77 0.50 -0.49 7.56
C SER A 77 0.72 -0.19 9.05
N LEU A 78 -0.06 -0.77 9.96
CA LEU A 78 0.17 -0.67 11.41
C LEU A 78 1.47 -1.36 11.81
N VAL A 79 1.67 -2.61 11.38
CA VAL A 79 2.88 -3.38 11.71
C VAL A 79 4.11 -2.63 11.21
N LEU A 80 4.06 -2.11 9.98
CA LEU A 80 5.12 -1.31 9.41
C LEU A 80 5.40 -0.04 10.23
N ALA A 81 4.35 0.70 10.63
CA ALA A 81 4.49 1.89 11.45
C ALA A 81 5.14 1.60 12.82
N ILE A 82 4.77 0.49 13.46
CA ILE A 82 5.38 0.05 14.74
C ILE A 82 6.86 -0.27 14.54
N ILE A 83 7.23 -1.02 13.50
CA ILE A 83 8.63 -1.37 13.22
C ILE A 83 9.47 -0.10 13.00
N LEU A 84 8.97 0.82 12.18
CA LEU A 84 9.64 2.10 11.91
C LEU A 84 9.76 2.97 13.16
N MET A 85 8.76 2.93 14.04
CA MET A 85 8.79 3.65 15.31
C MET A 85 9.84 3.09 16.26
N LEU A 86 9.92 1.77 16.41
CA LEU A 86 10.93 1.12 17.23
C LEU A 86 12.33 1.40 16.69
N LEU A 87 12.52 1.34 15.37
CA LEU A 87 13.76 1.72 14.71
C LEU A 87 14.13 3.18 15.00
N SER A 88 13.17 4.10 14.89
CA SER A 88 13.37 5.52 15.17
C SER A 88 13.79 5.76 16.62
N ILE A 89 13.08 5.16 17.58
CA ILE A 89 13.40 5.26 19.01
C ILE A 89 14.78 4.63 19.29
N ALA A 90 15.08 3.46 18.72
CA ALA A 90 16.38 2.82 18.88
C ALA A 90 17.50 3.70 18.34
N LEU A 91 17.30 4.35 17.20
CA LEU A 91 18.28 5.25 16.59
C LEU A 91 18.50 6.50 17.45
N ILE A 92 17.43 7.10 18.00
CA ILE A 92 17.52 8.24 18.93
C ILE A 92 18.24 7.85 20.24
N LEU A 93 18.02 6.64 20.74
CA LEU A 93 18.65 6.17 21.99
C LEU A 93 20.11 5.73 21.80
N LEU A 94 20.47 5.27 20.61
CA LEU A 94 21.81 4.75 20.29
C LEU A 94 22.77 5.84 19.77
N LEU A 95 22.22 6.94 19.26
CA LEU A 95 22.96 8.12 18.80
C LEU A 95 23.26 9.08 19.97
#